data_AF-A0A350LXF1-F1
#
_entry.id   AF-A0A350LXF1-F1
#
_cell.length_a   1.000
_cell.length_b   1.000
_cell.length_c   1.000
_cell.angle_alpha   90.00
_cell.angle_beta   90.00
_cell.angle_gamma   90.00
#
_symmetry.space_group_name_H-M   'P 1'
#
loop_
_entity.id
_entity.type
_entity.pdbx_description
1 polymer ?
#
loop_
_entity_poly.entity_id
_entity_poly.type
_entity_poly.pdbx_seq_one_letter_code
_entity_poly.pdbx_strand_id
1 'polypeptide(L)'
;MRWIALVLMAMLAACSHPSPAFWGVAPVRVSVGQSTFDVRIVGRHAQAIRLSREWAPRTISVAPRAAVAIAEVSGCAVPRLWGDQAMLEAALVCGPAASAQRGVPGVHECRVVPTRRRWTEVACTLRAED
;
A
#
# COMPACT_ATOMS: atom_id res chain seq x y z
N MET A 1 34.33 1.30 18.48
CA MET A 1 33.05 1.12 19.22
C MET A 1 31.97 2.13 18.84
N ARG A 2 32.18 3.46 19.04
CA ARG A 2 31.14 4.50 18.79
C ARG A 2 30.66 4.57 17.33
N TRP A 3 31.57 4.46 16.37
CA TRP A 3 31.26 4.48 14.94
C TRP A 3 30.46 3.25 14.48
N ILE A 4 30.79 2.08 15.04
CA ILE A 4 30.03 0.84 14.78
C ILE A 4 28.59 1.00 15.30
N ALA A 5 28.42 1.53 16.52
CA ALA A 5 27.10 1.80 17.08
C ALA A 5 26.29 2.81 16.23
N LEU A 6 26.93 3.87 15.72
CA LEU A 6 26.28 4.85 14.83
C LEU A 6 25.87 4.24 13.48
N VAL A 7 26.73 3.43 12.86
CA VAL A 7 26.41 2.74 11.60
C VAL A 7 25.26 1.74 11.79
N LEU A 8 25.27 0.98 12.89
CA LEU A 8 24.16 0.08 13.23
C LEU A 8 22.86 0.85 13.43
N MET A 9 22.88 1.97 14.17
CA MET A 9 21.68 2.77 14.41
C MET A 9 21.12 3.38 13.12
N ALA A 10 21.99 3.80 12.19
CA ALA A 10 21.60 4.26 10.86
C ALA A 10 20.96 3.13 10.01
N MET A 11 21.50 1.91 10.06
CA MET A 11 20.90 0.77 9.35
C MET A 11 19.51 0.40 9.88
N LEU A 12 19.27 0.48 11.19
CA LEU A 12 17.94 0.21 11.75
C LEU A 12 16.89 1.24 11.31
N ALA A 13 17.28 2.50 11.12
CA ALA A 13 16.38 3.55 10.65
C ALA A 13 15.99 3.40 9.17
N ALA A 14 16.82 2.75 8.35
CA ALA A 14 16.57 2.58 6.92
C ALA A 14 15.47 1.56 6.58
N CYS A 15 15.12 0.65 7.50
CA CYS A 15 14.15 -0.43 7.25
C CYS A 15 12.71 0.04 6.96
N SER A 16 12.37 1.30 7.22
CA SER A 16 11.02 1.86 6.99
C SER A 16 11.03 3.05 6.04
N HIS A 17 12.08 3.16 5.21
CA HIS A 17 12.24 4.28 4.31
C HIS A 17 11.32 4.14 3.08
N PRO A 18 10.59 5.21 2.68
CA PRO A 18 9.75 5.17 1.49
C PRO A 18 10.59 5.07 0.21
N SER A 19 9.93 4.65 -0.88
CA SER A 19 10.56 4.66 -2.21
C SER A 19 10.99 6.08 -2.60
N PRO A 20 12.02 6.24 -3.45
CA PRO A 20 12.50 7.57 -3.89
C PRO A 20 11.41 8.50 -4.41
N ALA A 21 10.37 7.96 -5.06
CA ALA A 21 9.23 8.73 -5.56
C ALA A 21 8.38 9.41 -4.48
N PHE A 22 8.50 9.01 -3.21
CA PHE A 22 7.71 9.52 -2.07
C PHE A 22 8.58 10.21 -1.02
N TRP A 23 9.82 10.57 -1.34
CA TRP A 23 10.70 11.32 -0.45
C TRP A 23 10.12 12.70 -0.12
N GLY A 24 10.24 13.09 1.16
CA GLY A 24 9.68 14.35 1.67
C GLY A 24 8.16 14.33 1.92
N VAL A 25 7.47 13.22 1.61
CA VAL A 25 6.03 13.08 1.86
C VAL A 25 5.79 12.47 3.24
N ALA A 26 5.12 13.24 4.10
CA ALA A 26 4.72 12.76 5.41
C ALA A 26 3.66 11.65 5.27
N PRO A 27 3.78 10.53 6.01
CA PRO A 27 2.80 9.47 5.97
C PRO A 27 1.51 9.83 6.71
N VAL A 28 0.40 9.31 6.21
CA VAL A 28 -0.87 9.20 6.94
C VAL A 28 -1.01 7.78 7.45
N ARG A 29 -1.17 7.61 8.76
CA ARG A 29 -1.27 6.29 9.38
C ARG A 29 -2.71 5.81 9.42
N VAL A 30 -2.98 4.62 8.88
CA VAL A 30 -4.32 4.03 8.81
C VAL A 30 -4.26 2.57 9.25
N SER A 31 -5.25 2.14 10.03
CA SER A 31 -5.40 0.75 10.44
C SER A 31 -6.65 0.15 9.82
N VAL A 32 -6.48 -0.96 9.11
CA VAL A 32 -7.57 -1.71 8.46
C VAL A 32 -7.51 -3.16 8.92
N GLY A 33 -8.50 -3.61 9.69
CA GLY A 33 -8.48 -4.91 10.34
C GLY A 33 -7.24 -5.06 11.24
N GLN A 34 -6.49 -6.15 11.09
CA GLN A 34 -5.24 -6.35 11.83
C GLN A 34 -3.98 -5.77 11.17
N SER A 35 -4.11 -5.00 10.08
CA SER A 35 -2.97 -4.29 9.46
C SER A 35 -2.95 -2.81 9.82
N THR A 36 -1.75 -2.27 10.04
CA THR A 36 -1.53 -0.82 10.11
C THR A 36 -0.55 -0.42 9.00
N PHE A 37 -0.85 0.67 8.30
CA PHE A 37 -0.08 1.17 7.18
C PHE A 37 0.27 2.65 7.34
N ASP A 38 1.47 3.01 6.88
CA ASP A 38 1.85 4.38 6.55
C ASP A 38 1.61 4.61 5.06
N VAL A 39 0.62 5.44 4.75
CA VAL A 39 0.20 5.75 3.39
C VAL A 39 0.79 7.10 2.95
N ARG A 40 1.36 7.16 1.75
CA ARG A 40 1.87 8.37 1.10
C ARG A 40 1.27 8.50 -0.28
N ILE A 41 0.96 9.72 -0.70
CA ILE A 41 0.35 10.01 -2.00
C ILE A 41 1.14 11.12 -2.69
N VAL A 42 1.46 10.90 -3.96
CA VAL A 42 2.07 11.89 -4.85
C VAL A 42 1.31 11.87 -6.17
N GLY A 43 0.55 12.94 -6.46
CA GLY A 43 -0.28 13.01 -7.66
C GLY A 43 -1.26 11.85 -7.76
N ARG A 44 -1.07 10.98 -8.76
CA ARG A 44 -1.90 9.77 -8.99
C ARG A 44 -1.21 8.47 -8.57
N HIS A 45 -0.14 8.54 -7.78
CA HIS A 45 0.54 7.37 -7.23
C HIS A 45 0.42 7.36 -5.71
N ALA A 46 0.27 6.16 -5.14
CA ALA A 46 0.24 5.95 -3.70
C ALA A 46 1.18 4.83 -3.29
N GLN A 47 1.67 4.91 -2.05
CA GLN A 47 2.47 3.89 -1.39
C GLN A 47 1.91 3.62 0.00
N ALA A 48 1.81 2.35 0.37
CA ALA A 48 1.45 1.87 1.70
C ALA A 48 2.58 0.97 2.24
N ILE A 49 3.21 1.41 3.33
CA ILE A 49 4.20 0.61 4.07
C ILE A 49 3.52 0.00 5.28
N ARG A 50 3.56 -1.32 5.42
CA ARG A 50 2.97 -2.03 6.56
C ARG A 50 3.84 -1.89 7.80
N LEU A 51 3.22 -1.53 8.91
CA LEU A 51 3.85 -1.42 10.24
C LEU A 51 3.44 -2.55 11.20
N SER A 52 2.33 -3.23 10.92
CA SER A 52 1.87 -4.36 11.73
C SER A 52 2.82 -5.56 11.63
N ARG A 53 3.05 -6.21 12.78
CA ARG A 53 3.89 -7.42 12.92
C ARG A 53 3.12 -8.72 12.69
N GLU A 54 1.98 -8.66 12.01
CA GLU A 54 1.18 -9.84 11.73
C GLU A 54 1.90 -10.85 10.83
N TRP A 55 1.58 -12.14 10.99
CA TRP A 55 2.11 -13.21 10.15
C TRP A 55 1.37 -13.26 8.81
N ALA A 56 1.88 -12.52 7.83
CA ALA A 56 1.29 -12.40 6.50
C ALA A 56 2.35 -12.62 5.40
N PRO A 57 2.75 -13.88 5.13
CA PRO A 57 3.84 -14.19 4.21
C PRO A 57 3.48 -14.02 2.72
N ARG A 58 2.18 -13.99 2.38
CA ARG A 58 1.72 -13.82 1.00
C ARG A 58 1.18 -12.39 0.80
N THR A 59 1.63 -11.69 -0.24
CA THR A 59 1.15 -10.34 -0.59
C THR A 59 -0.38 -10.26 -0.63
N ILE A 60 -1.05 -11.29 -1.17
CA ILE A 60 -2.51 -11.33 -1.30
C ILE A 60 -3.26 -11.30 0.03
N SER A 61 -2.62 -11.68 1.15
CA SER A 61 -3.22 -11.61 2.49
C SER A 61 -3.25 -10.19 3.08
N VAL A 62 -2.48 -9.26 2.50
CA VAL A 62 -2.35 -7.88 2.95
C VAL A 62 -2.91 -6.90 1.90
N ALA A 63 -2.76 -7.23 0.62
CA ALA A 63 -3.14 -6.36 -0.49
C ALA A 63 -4.57 -5.80 -0.42
N PRO A 64 -5.62 -6.57 -0.05
CA PRO A 64 -6.95 -6.02 0.16
C PRO A 64 -7.00 -4.88 1.18
N ARG A 65 -6.31 -5.04 2.32
CA ARG A 65 -6.29 -4.05 3.41
C ARG A 65 -5.47 -2.83 3.04
N ALA A 66 -4.37 -3.03 2.31
CA ALA A 66 -3.59 -1.91 1.77
C ALA A 66 -4.40 -1.12 0.73
N ALA A 67 -5.18 -1.80 -0.12
CA ALA A 67 -6.07 -1.15 -1.08
C ALA A 67 -7.12 -0.27 -0.38
N VAL A 68 -7.76 -0.79 0.69
CA VAL A 68 -8.68 -0.01 1.53
C VAL A 68 -7.96 1.20 2.12
N ALA A 69 -6.81 1.00 2.76
CA ALA A 69 -6.07 2.10 3.41
C ALA A 69 -5.69 3.21 2.41
N ILE A 70 -5.23 2.84 1.19
CA ILE A 70 -4.92 3.81 0.14
C ILE A 70 -6.19 4.52 -0.35
N ALA A 71 -7.29 3.79 -0.54
CA ALA A 71 -8.57 4.36 -0.96
C ALA A 71 -9.10 5.36 0.08
N GLU A 72 -9.03 5.03 1.37
CA GLU A 72 -9.43 5.91 2.48
C GLU A 72 -8.63 7.21 2.51
N VAL A 73 -7.31 7.15 2.33
CA VAL A 73 -6.46 8.36 2.36
C VAL A 73 -6.57 9.19 1.07
N SER A 74 -6.74 8.53 -0.08
CA SER A 74 -6.77 9.21 -1.38
C SER A 74 -8.15 9.69 -1.82
N GLY A 75 -9.23 9.05 -1.35
CA GLY A 75 -10.56 9.20 -1.91
C GLY A 75 -10.71 8.70 -3.36
N CYS A 76 -9.72 7.96 -3.88
CA CYS A 76 -9.69 7.48 -5.26
C CYS A 76 -9.79 5.95 -5.35
N ALA A 77 -10.13 5.45 -6.53
CA ALA A 77 -10.12 4.01 -6.79
C ALA A 77 -8.70 3.46 -6.93
N VAL A 78 -8.49 2.25 -6.39
CA VAL A 78 -7.20 1.56 -6.33
C VAL A 78 -7.29 0.22 -7.11
N PRO A 79 -7.37 0.25 -8.45
CA PRO A 79 -7.65 -0.95 -9.25
C PRO A 79 -6.48 -1.94 -9.30
N ARG A 80 -5.26 -1.47 -9.03
CA ARG A 80 -4.04 -2.26 -9.13
C ARG A 80 -3.03 -1.86 -8.06
N LEU A 81 -2.46 -2.87 -7.42
CA LEU A 81 -1.29 -2.74 -6.57
C LEU A 81 -0.13 -3.57 -7.10
N TRP A 82 1.08 -3.18 -6.73
CA TRP A 82 2.31 -3.94 -6.95
C TRP A 82 3.27 -3.80 -5.77
N GLY A 83 4.23 -4.70 -5.69
CA GLY A 83 5.22 -4.72 -4.60
C GLY A 83 5.20 -6.05 -3.85
N ASP A 84 5.44 -5.98 -2.56
CA ASP A 84 5.53 -7.14 -1.67
C ASP A 84 4.58 -6.99 -0.45
N GLN A 85 4.64 -7.93 0.48
CA GLN A 85 3.76 -7.94 1.65
C GLN A 85 4.04 -6.79 2.64
N ALA A 86 5.25 -6.23 2.65
CA ALA A 86 5.67 -5.17 3.55
C ALA A 86 5.45 -3.78 2.94
N MET A 87 5.58 -3.65 1.63
CA MET A 87 5.35 -2.39 0.92
C MET A 87 4.59 -2.61 -0.38
N LEU A 88 3.48 -1.88 -0.53
CA LEU A 88 2.65 -1.89 -1.73
C LEU A 88 2.55 -0.49 -2.31
N GLU A 89 2.58 -0.40 -3.63
CA GLU A 89 2.33 0.81 -4.38
C GLU A 89 1.12 0.64 -5.29
N ALA A 90 0.46 1.74 -5.63
CA ALA A 90 -0.73 1.74 -6.46
C ALA A 90 -0.82 2.97 -7.36
N ALA A 91 -1.47 2.77 -8.51
CA ALA A 91 -1.92 3.85 -9.37
C ALA A 91 -3.37 4.20 -9.02
N LEU A 92 -3.62 5.49 -8.82
CA LEU A 92 -4.91 6.04 -8.42
C LEU A 92 -5.74 6.43 -9.64
N VAL A 93 -7.00 6.02 -9.62
CA VAL A 93 -8.00 6.49 -10.58
C VAL A 93 -8.94 7.46 -9.88
N CYS A 94 -8.82 8.75 -10.22
CA CYS A 94 -9.57 9.85 -9.63
C CYS A 94 -10.43 10.54 -10.72
N GLY A 95 -11.67 10.93 -10.38
CA GLY A 95 -12.60 11.62 -11.28
C GLY A 95 -14.07 11.16 -11.14
N PRO A 96 -15.04 11.85 -11.77
CA PRO A 96 -16.48 11.55 -11.64
C PRO A 96 -16.87 10.14 -12.14
N ALA A 97 -16.15 9.61 -13.14
CA ALA A 97 -16.28 8.22 -13.58
C ALA A 97 -15.55 7.22 -12.67
N ALA A 98 -14.57 7.68 -11.87
CA ALA A 98 -13.91 6.87 -10.85
C ALA A 98 -14.78 6.73 -9.58
N SER A 99 -15.59 7.74 -9.26
CA SER A 99 -16.68 7.63 -8.27
C SER A 99 -17.81 6.68 -8.72
N ALA A 100 -18.01 6.48 -10.03
CA ALA A 100 -18.94 5.47 -10.55
C ALA A 100 -18.43 4.02 -10.37
N GLN A 101 -17.12 3.85 -10.15
CA GLN A 101 -16.48 2.60 -9.70
C GLN A 101 -16.06 2.72 -8.22
N ARG A 102 -16.91 3.31 -7.38
CA ARG A 102 -16.86 3.32 -5.90
C ARG A 102 -15.45 3.36 -5.28
N GLY A 103 -14.94 4.57 -5.03
CA GLY A 103 -14.00 4.81 -3.92
C GLY A 103 -14.67 4.67 -2.54
N VAL A 104 -15.48 3.62 -2.34
CA VAL A 104 -16.22 3.37 -1.10
C VAL A 104 -15.41 2.40 -0.24
N PRO A 105 -15.22 2.66 1.07
CA PRO A 105 -14.61 1.70 1.98
C PRO A 105 -15.44 0.42 1.96
N GLY A 106 -14.87 -0.65 1.40
CA GLY A 106 -15.53 -1.94 1.25
C GLY A 106 -14.48 -3.04 1.10
N VAL A 107 -14.87 -4.29 1.37
CA VAL A 107 -13.95 -5.43 1.27
C VAL A 107 -13.48 -5.56 -0.18
N HIS A 108 -12.18 -5.35 -0.43
CA HIS A 108 -11.60 -5.59 -1.75
C HIS A 108 -11.37 -7.09 -1.95
N GLU A 109 -11.86 -7.63 -3.06
CA GLU A 109 -11.42 -8.92 -3.54
C GLU A 109 -10.24 -8.70 -4.47
N CYS A 110 -9.08 -9.19 -4.06
CA CYS A 110 -7.83 -9.03 -4.79
C CYS A 110 -7.36 -10.38 -5.32
N ARG A 111 -6.86 -10.39 -6.55
CA ARG A 111 -6.24 -11.57 -7.18
C ARG A 111 -4.87 -11.24 -7.75
N VAL A 112 -3.96 -12.21 -7.70
CA VAL A 112 -2.67 -12.12 -8.38
C VAL A 112 -2.92 -12.14 -9.90
N VAL A 113 -2.27 -11.23 -10.62
CA VAL A 113 -2.35 -11.17 -12.09
C VAL A 113 -0.98 -11.50 -12.67
N PRO A 114 -0.88 -12.43 -13.64
CA PRO A 114 0.38 -12.70 -14.32
C PRO A 114 0.80 -11.46 -15.11
N THR A 115 2.01 -10.97 -14.85
CA THR A 115 2.59 -9.79 -15.51
C THR A 115 3.91 -10.18 -16.18
N ARG A 116 4.24 -9.51 -17.29
CA ARG A 116 5.56 -9.62 -17.94
C ARG A 116 6.63 -8.79 -17.20
N ARG A 117 6.27 -8.03 -16.17
CA ARG A 117 7.20 -7.23 -15.36
C ARG A 117 7.77 -8.05 -14.20
N ARG A 118 8.85 -7.55 -13.58
CA ARG A 118 9.59 -8.23 -12.50
C ARG A 118 8.81 -8.33 -11.17
N TRP A 119 7.71 -7.61 -11.01
CA TRP A 119 7.00 -7.46 -9.73
C TRP A 119 5.68 -8.23 -9.73
N THR A 120 5.25 -8.73 -8.56
CA THR A 120 3.90 -9.29 -8.40
C THR A 120 2.88 -8.17 -8.49
N GLU A 121 1.97 -8.28 -9.45
CA GLU A 121 0.83 -7.37 -9.58
C GLU A 121 -0.44 -8.01 -9.01
N VAL A 122 -1.22 -7.20 -8.33
CA VAL A 122 -2.49 -7.58 -7.72
C VAL A 122 -3.56 -6.66 -8.28
N ALA A 123 -4.59 -7.25 -8.90
CA ALA A 123 -5.79 -6.51 -9.27
C ALA A 123 -6.80 -6.61 -8.14
N CYS A 124 -7.42 -5.49 -7.77
CA CYS A 124 -8.41 -5.43 -6.72
C CYS A 124 -9.72 -4.84 -7.26
N THR A 125 -10.82 -5.50 -6.92
CA THR A 125 -12.19 -5.03 -7.19
C THR A 125 -12.94 -4.92 -5.88
N LEU A 126 -13.96 -4.07 -5.82
CA LEU A 126 -14.86 -4.06 -4.67
C LEU A 126 -15.71 -5.32 -4.70
N ARG A 127 -15.84 -5.99 -3.55
CA ARG A 127 -16.82 -7.05 -3.39
C ARG A 127 -18.22 -6.42 -3.44
N ALA A 128 -19.10 -6.96 -4.29
CA ALA A 128 -20.52 -6.64 -4.21
C ALA A 128 -21.09 -7.37 -2.99
N GLU A 129 -21.80 -6.65 -2.12
CA GLU A 129 -22.69 -7.28 -1.13
C GLU A 129 -23.95 -7.69 -1.91
N ASP A 130 -24.24 -9.00 -1.95
CA ASP A 130 -25.49 -9.56 -2.48
C ASP A 130 -26.63 -9.42 -1.45
#